data_AF-A0A7R9N5Q5-F1
#
_entry.id   AF-A0A7R9N5Q5-F1
#
_cell.length_a   1.000
_cell.length_b   1.000
_cell.length_c   1.000
_cell.angle_alpha   90.00
_cell.angle_beta   90.00
_cell.angle_gamma   90.00
#
_symmetry.space_group_name_H-M   'P 1'
#
loop_
_entity.id
_entity.type
_entity.pdbx_description
1 polymer ?
#
loop_
_entity_poly.entity_id
_entity_poly.type
_entity_poly.pdbx_seq_one_letter_code
_entity_poly.pdbx_strand_id
1 'polypeptide(L)'
;MRSVVLNKDMNNNFKKYFIYTILLFTIFVLIYIISIVHTLSKQDSGFTYRAWTWTEYYIFCLALIVIYKKFKWLSLRYIALGILLSGISYFSFIQQTDIFTVVINSIVTFVAFLGGSLLSGGSNRNKSLLILQKYKSLFKSFLIGLIVALPFALINYIYFRLTLGEAEWTNIFSAGFLALAPGISEEIIFRFFTMNFIFYLLEGKVERKYSVIISFFFGIVPHSLIHFPELWIHNIPGALFMLISTSFLFGLPMAFLQYKRNLETAITFHWFIDFIRFFGGY
;
A
#
# COMPACT_ATOMS: atom_id res chain seq x y z
N MET A 1 -39.31 -1.43 -21.73
CA MET A 1 -39.18 -2.58 -20.80
C MET A 1 -37.76 -3.13 -20.68
N ARG A 2 -37.05 -3.49 -21.77
CA ARG A 2 -35.66 -4.00 -21.72
C ARG A 2 -34.66 -3.07 -20.98
N SER A 3 -34.76 -1.75 -21.19
CA SER A 3 -33.90 -0.75 -20.53
C SER A 3 -34.15 -0.63 -19.02
N VAL A 4 -35.39 -0.81 -18.57
CA VAL A 4 -35.78 -0.72 -17.15
C VAL A 4 -35.33 -1.98 -16.39
N VAL A 5 -35.41 -3.15 -17.02
CA VAL A 5 -34.92 -4.42 -16.44
C VAL A 5 -33.40 -4.41 -16.31
N LEU A 6 -32.67 -3.98 -17.35
CA LEU A 6 -31.22 -3.80 -17.30
C LEU A 6 -30.78 -2.84 -16.19
N ASN A 7 -31.51 -1.74 -15.98
CA ASN A 7 -31.20 -0.78 -14.92
C ASN A 7 -31.43 -1.35 -13.51
N LYS A 8 -32.46 -2.19 -13.34
CA LYS A 8 -32.79 -2.82 -12.05
C LYS A 8 -31.76 -3.90 -11.68
N ASP A 9 -31.30 -4.68 -12.65
CA ASP A 9 -30.28 -5.71 -12.45
C ASP A 9 -28.90 -5.12 -12.16
N MET A 10 -28.53 -4.02 -12.83
CA MET A 10 -27.30 -3.29 -12.50
C MET A 10 -27.35 -2.70 -11.08
N ASN A 11 -28.51 -2.18 -10.65
CA ASN A 11 -28.66 -1.59 -9.32
C ASN A 11 -28.60 -2.65 -8.20
N ASN A 12 -29.15 -3.85 -8.43
CA ASN A 12 -29.05 -4.97 -7.50
C ASN A 12 -27.61 -5.53 -7.41
N ASN A 13 -26.91 -5.63 -8.53
CA ASN A 13 -25.49 -6.02 -8.54
C ASN A 13 -24.63 -4.97 -7.82
N PHE A 14 -24.86 -3.68 -8.06
CA PHE A 14 -24.16 -2.61 -7.36
C PHE A 14 -24.28 -2.76 -5.83
N LYS A 15 -25.50 -2.91 -5.31
CA LYS A 15 -25.74 -3.09 -3.87
C LYS A 15 -24.98 -4.30 -3.31
N LYS A 16 -25.05 -5.45 -3.99
CA LYS A 16 -24.40 -6.69 -3.53
C LYS A 16 -22.87 -6.55 -3.44
N TYR A 17 -22.22 -6.03 -4.48
CA TYR A 17 -20.76 -5.92 -4.49
C TYR A 17 -20.25 -4.78 -3.61
N PHE A 18 -21.05 -3.72 -3.45
CA PHE A 18 -20.79 -2.66 -2.47
C PHE A 18 -20.85 -3.20 -1.03
N ILE A 19 -21.79 -4.09 -0.71
CA ILE A 19 -21.85 -4.77 0.59
C ILE A 19 -20.58 -5.58 0.85
N TYR A 20 -20.01 -6.27 -0.14
CA TYR A 20 -18.73 -6.97 0.04
C TYR A 20 -17.59 -6.01 0.38
N THR A 21 -17.54 -4.83 -0.25
CA THR A 21 -16.53 -3.82 0.11
C THR A 21 -16.76 -3.27 1.51
N ILE A 22 -18.01 -3.07 1.94
CA ILE A 22 -18.31 -2.68 3.33
C ILE A 22 -17.82 -3.76 4.28
N LEU A 23 -18.10 -5.04 4.02
CA LEU A 23 -17.67 -6.15 4.87
C LEU A 23 -16.14 -6.20 4.99
N LEU A 24 -15.41 -6.04 3.88
CA LEU A 24 -13.94 -6.00 3.90
C LEU A 24 -13.40 -4.84 4.74
N PHE A 25 -14.06 -3.68 4.69
CA PHE A 25 -13.67 -2.53 5.51
C PHE A 25 -14.03 -2.75 6.98
N THR A 26 -15.20 -3.30 7.29
CA THR A 26 -15.60 -3.64 8.66
C THR A 26 -14.63 -4.64 9.28
N ILE A 27 -14.19 -5.67 8.54
CA ILE A 27 -13.18 -6.61 9.02
C ILE A 27 -11.87 -5.87 9.34
N PHE A 28 -11.40 -4.98 8.45
CA PHE A 28 -10.23 -4.16 8.73
C PHE A 28 -10.40 -3.30 10.00
N VAL A 29 -11.53 -2.60 10.15
CA VAL A 29 -11.81 -1.76 11.33
C VAL A 29 -11.83 -2.60 12.61
N LEU A 30 -12.41 -3.80 12.58
CA LEU A 30 -12.38 -4.71 13.71
C LEU A 30 -10.94 -5.13 14.05
N ILE A 31 -10.14 -5.52 13.06
CA ILE A 31 -8.72 -5.86 13.26
C ILE A 31 -7.97 -4.68 13.90
N TYR A 32 -8.20 -3.47 13.39
CA TYR A 32 -7.59 -2.24 13.89
C TYR A 32 -7.96 -1.96 15.34
N ILE A 33 -9.26 -1.96 15.68
CA ILE A 33 -9.73 -1.73 17.05
C ILE A 33 -9.22 -2.81 18.01
N ILE A 34 -9.30 -4.09 17.62
CA ILE A 34 -8.82 -5.19 18.47
C ILE A 34 -7.31 -5.08 18.68
N SER A 35 -6.54 -4.63 17.69
CA SER A 35 -5.10 -4.39 17.87
C SER A 35 -4.82 -3.35 18.96
N ILE A 36 -5.58 -2.24 18.97
CA ILE A 36 -5.47 -1.19 19.99
C ILE A 36 -5.85 -1.72 21.37
N VAL A 37 -7.01 -2.37 21.48
CA VAL A 37 -7.52 -2.94 22.73
C VAL A 37 -6.55 -3.99 23.30
N HIS A 38 -5.97 -4.82 22.45
CA HIS A 38 -4.99 -5.82 22.87
C HIS A 38 -3.70 -5.17 23.39
N THR A 39 -3.18 -4.16 22.70
CA THR A 39 -2.02 -3.40 23.15
C THR A 39 -2.26 -2.74 24.51
N LEU A 40 -3.42 -2.09 24.70
CA LEU A 40 -3.82 -1.54 26.01
C LEU A 40 -3.91 -2.61 27.10
N SER A 41 -4.51 -3.77 26.78
CA SER A 41 -4.64 -4.89 27.73
C SER A 41 -3.29 -5.49 28.12
N LYS A 42 -2.29 -5.44 27.23
CA LYS A 42 -0.92 -5.90 27.50
C LYS A 42 -0.07 -4.85 28.22
N GLN A 43 -0.55 -3.60 28.30
CA GLN A 43 0.19 -2.47 28.83
C GLN A 43 1.55 -2.29 28.12
N ASP A 44 1.59 -2.56 26.81
CA ASP A 44 2.77 -2.37 25.96
C ASP A 44 2.58 -1.18 24.99
N SER A 45 3.66 -0.70 24.37
CA SER A 45 3.66 0.43 23.43
C SER A 45 3.54 0.00 21.95
N GLY A 46 3.24 -1.27 21.68
CA GLY A 46 3.27 -1.87 20.35
C GLY A 46 2.09 -1.51 19.45
N PHE A 47 1.50 -0.32 19.58
CA PHE A 47 0.26 0.07 18.87
C PHE A 47 0.42 -0.01 17.35
N THR A 48 1.38 0.74 16.80
CA THR A 48 1.63 0.80 15.35
C THR A 48 2.07 -0.56 14.82
N TYR A 49 3.03 -1.21 15.50
CA TYR A 49 3.51 -2.53 15.14
C TYR A 49 2.37 -3.55 15.01
N ARG A 50 1.50 -3.66 16.03
CA ARG A 50 0.42 -4.65 16.04
C ARG A 50 -0.66 -4.35 15.00
N ALA A 51 -1.07 -3.09 14.88
CA ALA A 51 -2.03 -2.66 13.85
C ALA A 51 -1.51 -2.96 12.45
N TRP A 52 -0.21 -2.71 12.23
CA TRP A 52 0.47 -2.99 10.96
C TRP A 52 0.52 -4.48 10.64
N THR A 53 1.13 -5.28 11.50
CA THR A 53 1.33 -6.73 11.27
C THR A 53 0.00 -7.46 11.10
N TRP A 54 -1.03 -7.10 11.86
CA TRP A 54 -2.34 -7.75 11.72
C TRP A 54 -3.04 -7.34 10.42
N THR A 55 -2.83 -6.12 9.95
CA THR A 55 -3.31 -5.69 8.63
C THR A 55 -2.55 -6.42 7.51
N GLU A 56 -1.25 -6.64 7.66
CA GLU A 56 -0.45 -7.46 6.74
C GLU A 56 -0.98 -8.90 6.68
N TYR A 57 -1.30 -9.53 7.81
CA TYR A 57 -1.92 -10.87 7.83
C TYR A 57 -3.27 -10.90 7.11
N TYR A 58 -4.09 -9.87 7.30
CA TYR A 58 -5.35 -9.76 6.59
C TYR A 58 -5.15 -9.69 5.07
N ILE A 59 -4.24 -8.83 4.61
CA ILE A 59 -3.92 -8.68 3.19
C ILE A 59 -3.29 -9.96 2.63
N PHE A 60 -2.42 -10.61 3.40
CA PHE A 60 -1.81 -11.90 3.06
C PHE A 60 -2.86 -12.98 2.79
N CYS A 61 -3.85 -13.13 3.67
CA CYS A 61 -4.95 -14.08 3.48
C CYS A 61 -5.75 -13.78 2.19
N LEU A 62 -6.03 -12.51 1.91
CA LEU A 62 -6.72 -12.12 0.66
C LEU A 62 -5.87 -12.46 -0.58
N ALA A 63 -4.55 -12.23 -0.51
CA ALA A 63 -3.63 -12.54 -1.59
C ALA A 63 -3.52 -14.05 -1.84
N LEU A 64 -3.47 -14.87 -0.79
CA LEU A 64 -3.53 -16.33 -0.92
C LEU A 64 -4.81 -16.81 -1.60
N ILE A 65 -5.97 -16.23 -1.26
CA ILE A 65 -7.25 -16.55 -1.92
C ILE A 65 -7.19 -16.24 -3.42
N VAL A 66 -6.58 -15.11 -3.80
CA VAL A 66 -6.41 -14.72 -5.21
C VAL A 66 -5.49 -15.72 -5.93
N ILE A 67 -4.34 -16.04 -5.33
CA ILE A 67 -3.38 -16.99 -5.90
C ILE A 67 -4.04 -18.36 -6.08
N TYR A 68 -4.75 -18.86 -5.07
CA TYR A 68 -5.47 -20.13 -5.17
C TYR A 68 -6.46 -20.13 -6.34
N LYS A 69 -7.29 -19.08 -6.47
CA LYS A 69 -8.29 -18.99 -7.55
C LYS A 69 -7.70 -18.79 -8.94
N LYS A 70 -6.51 -18.20 -9.05
CA LYS A 70 -5.87 -17.86 -10.32
C LYS A 70 -4.55 -18.61 -10.55
N PHE A 71 -4.31 -19.69 -9.82
CA PHE A 71 -3.04 -20.42 -9.79
C PHE A 71 -2.57 -20.83 -11.20
N LYS A 72 -3.50 -21.25 -12.07
CA LYS A 72 -3.21 -21.62 -13.46
C LYS A 72 -2.63 -20.50 -14.33
N TRP A 73 -2.75 -19.25 -13.91
CA TRP A 73 -2.22 -18.08 -14.61
C TRP A 73 -0.92 -17.56 -13.98
N LEU A 74 -0.42 -18.22 -12.93
CA LEU A 74 0.82 -17.86 -12.28
C LEU A 74 1.98 -18.17 -13.22
N SER A 75 2.80 -17.16 -13.50
CA SER A 75 3.98 -17.33 -14.34
C SER A 75 5.25 -17.36 -13.49
N LEU A 76 6.26 -18.08 -13.95
CA LEU A 76 7.58 -18.11 -13.31
C LEU A 76 8.18 -16.71 -13.19
N ARG A 77 7.85 -15.80 -14.11
CA ARG A 77 8.26 -14.40 -14.04
C ARG A 77 7.72 -13.70 -12.79
N TYR A 78 6.45 -13.93 -12.43
CA TYR A 78 5.87 -13.29 -11.24
C TYR A 78 6.59 -13.78 -9.99
N ILE A 79 6.93 -15.07 -9.95
CA ILE A 79 7.70 -15.68 -8.86
C ILE A 79 9.10 -15.07 -8.79
N ALA A 80 9.85 -15.03 -9.90
CA ALA A 80 11.20 -14.50 -9.93
C ALA A 80 11.25 -13.01 -9.53
N LEU A 81 10.36 -12.19 -10.07
CA LEU A 81 10.27 -10.77 -9.71
C LEU A 81 9.80 -10.57 -8.27
N GLY A 82 8.88 -11.41 -7.79
CA GLY A 82 8.43 -11.40 -6.41
C GLY A 82 9.59 -11.66 -5.45
N ILE A 83 10.37 -12.71 -5.69
CA ILE A 83 11.56 -13.05 -4.89
C ILE A 83 12.57 -11.91 -4.92
N LEU A 84 12.80 -11.31 -6.09
CA LEU A 84 13.73 -10.19 -6.24
C LEU A 84 13.29 -8.98 -5.40
N LEU A 85 12.03 -8.53 -5.55
CA LEU A 85 11.53 -7.35 -4.86
C LEU A 85 11.40 -7.58 -3.35
N SER A 86 10.87 -8.72 -2.92
CA SER A 86 10.81 -9.06 -1.49
C SER A 86 12.20 -9.25 -0.88
N GLY A 87 13.16 -9.78 -1.64
CA GLY A 87 14.55 -9.93 -1.21
C GLY A 87 15.25 -8.57 -1.02
N ILE A 88 15.07 -7.63 -1.94
CA ILE A 88 15.59 -6.26 -1.79
C ILE A 88 14.99 -5.60 -0.55
N SER A 89 13.67 -5.73 -0.37
CA SER A 89 12.97 -5.22 0.81
C SER A 89 13.49 -5.87 2.11
N TYR A 90 13.70 -7.19 2.12
CA TYR A 90 14.24 -7.94 3.26
C TYR A 90 15.60 -7.39 3.70
N PHE A 91 16.56 -7.29 2.77
CA PHE A 91 17.91 -6.86 3.12
C PHE A 91 17.96 -5.39 3.55
N SER A 92 17.06 -4.57 3.04
CA SER A 92 16.86 -3.19 3.49
C SER A 92 16.27 -3.11 4.91
N PHE A 93 15.29 -3.96 5.22
CA PHE A 93 14.53 -3.86 6.45
C PHE A 93 15.22 -4.52 7.66
N ILE A 94 16.06 -5.54 7.45
CA ILE A 94 16.81 -6.22 8.53
C ILE A 94 17.79 -5.31 9.27
N GLN A 95 18.12 -4.16 8.68
CA GLN A 95 18.94 -3.15 9.35
C GLN A 95 18.14 -2.25 10.31
N GLN A 96 16.80 -2.35 10.29
CA GLN A 96 15.89 -1.42 10.99
C GLN A 96 15.02 -2.11 12.05
N THR A 97 14.82 -3.43 11.97
CA THR A 97 13.93 -4.17 12.88
C THR A 97 14.41 -5.60 13.10
N ASP A 98 13.72 -6.30 14.01
CA ASP A 98 13.98 -7.71 14.32
C ASP A 98 13.69 -8.67 13.14
N ILE A 99 14.37 -9.81 13.17
CA ILE A 99 14.30 -10.85 12.12
C ILE A 99 12.88 -11.36 11.85
N PHE A 100 12.05 -11.49 12.88
CA PHE A 100 10.71 -12.07 12.74
C PHE A 100 9.80 -11.13 11.96
N THR A 101 9.85 -9.84 12.28
CA THR A 101 9.11 -8.79 11.56
C THR A 101 9.53 -8.71 10.09
N VAL A 102 10.84 -8.76 9.81
CA VAL A 102 11.33 -8.72 8.43
C VAL A 102 10.87 -9.93 7.63
N VAL A 103 10.96 -11.13 8.22
CA VAL A 103 10.53 -12.38 7.55
C VAL A 103 9.05 -12.32 7.20
N ILE A 104 8.20 -11.88 8.13
CA ILE A 104 6.76 -11.71 7.87
C ILE A 104 6.53 -10.71 6.74
N ASN A 105 7.05 -9.49 6.86
CA ASN A 105 6.85 -8.45 5.84
C ASN A 105 7.33 -8.91 4.46
N SER A 106 8.43 -9.66 4.40
CA SER A 106 8.99 -10.17 3.14
C SER A 106 8.11 -11.25 2.50
N ILE A 107 7.58 -12.18 3.31
CA ILE A 107 6.62 -13.20 2.86
C ILE A 107 5.34 -12.53 2.37
N VAL A 108 4.82 -11.55 3.12
CA VAL A 108 3.60 -10.82 2.75
C VAL A 108 3.82 -10.01 1.48
N THR A 109 4.96 -9.32 1.35
CA THR A 109 5.35 -8.59 0.13
C THR A 109 5.41 -9.52 -1.08
N PHE A 110 6.05 -10.69 -0.94
CA PHE A 110 6.11 -11.69 -1.99
C PHE A 110 4.71 -12.16 -2.43
N VAL A 111 3.88 -12.59 -1.48
CA VAL A 111 2.54 -13.12 -1.77
C VAL A 111 1.60 -12.03 -2.31
N ALA A 112 1.65 -10.82 -1.76
CA ALA A 112 0.91 -9.67 -2.26
C ALA A 112 1.35 -9.30 -3.69
N PHE A 113 2.65 -9.34 -4.00
CA PHE A 113 3.14 -9.09 -5.36
C PHE A 113 2.59 -10.12 -6.34
N LEU A 114 2.61 -11.42 -6.00
CA LEU A 114 2.02 -12.46 -6.84
C LEU A 114 0.53 -12.25 -7.06
N GLY A 115 -0.22 -11.99 -5.98
CA GLY A 115 -1.65 -11.70 -6.04
C GLY A 115 -1.95 -10.48 -6.92
N GLY A 116 -1.20 -9.38 -6.75
CA GLY A 116 -1.38 -8.16 -7.51
C GLY A 116 -1.04 -8.37 -8.99
N SER A 117 0.02 -9.13 -9.26
CA SER A 117 0.44 -9.52 -10.62
C SER A 117 -0.67 -10.27 -11.36
N LEU A 118 -1.29 -11.26 -10.71
CA LEU A 118 -2.40 -12.05 -11.27
C LEU A 118 -3.66 -11.21 -11.55
N LEU A 119 -3.80 -10.06 -10.91
CA LEU A 119 -4.93 -9.14 -11.04
C LEU A 119 -4.65 -7.92 -11.92
N SER A 120 -3.39 -7.66 -12.26
CA SER A 120 -2.94 -6.52 -13.08
C SER A 120 -3.25 -6.62 -14.59
N GLY A 121 -4.01 -7.65 -14.99
CA GLY A 121 -4.41 -7.91 -16.38
C GLY A 121 -5.65 -7.13 -16.85
N GLY A 122 -5.96 -7.27 -18.15
CA GLY A 122 -7.21 -6.74 -18.74
C GLY A 122 -7.31 -5.21 -18.73
N SER A 123 -8.49 -4.70 -18.34
CA SER A 123 -8.83 -3.27 -18.38
C SER A 123 -8.28 -2.48 -17.18
N ASN A 124 -7.74 -3.16 -16.18
CA ASN A 124 -7.13 -2.53 -15.01
C ASN A 124 -5.88 -1.73 -15.43
N ARG A 125 -5.70 -0.53 -14.89
CA ARG A 125 -4.55 0.34 -15.24
C ARG A 125 -3.41 0.24 -14.23
N ASN A 126 -3.67 -0.32 -13.04
CA ASN A 126 -2.64 -0.55 -12.04
C ASN A 126 -1.79 -1.76 -12.45
N LYS A 127 -0.62 -1.50 -13.03
CA LYS A 127 0.27 -2.52 -13.62
C LYS A 127 1.71 -2.32 -13.17
N SER A 128 2.51 -3.37 -13.26
CA SER A 128 3.98 -3.29 -13.15
C SER A 128 4.62 -3.38 -14.55
N LEU A 129 5.56 -2.49 -14.83
CA LEU A 129 6.34 -2.51 -16.07
C LEU A 129 7.26 -3.73 -16.16
N LEU A 130 7.78 -4.21 -15.03
CA LEU A 130 8.60 -5.42 -14.96
C LEU A 130 7.80 -6.64 -15.45
N ILE A 131 6.55 -6.76 -15.01
CA ILE A 131 5.63 -7.82 -15.47
C ILE A 131 5.37 -7.70 -16.98
N LEU A 132 5.11 -6.48 -17.45
CA LEU A 132 4.84 -6.17 -18.86
C LEU A 132 6.08 -6.20 -19.76
N GLN A 133 7.28 -6.43 -19.21
CA GLN A 133 8.57 -6.40 -19.93
C GLN A 133 8.85 -5.07 -20.64
N LYS A 134 8.32 -3.97 -20.11
CA LYS A 134 8.52 -2.63 -20.67
C LYS A 134 9.76 -1.96 -20.08
N TYR A 135 10.90 -2.66 -20.09
CA TYR A 135 12.13 -2.25 -19.42
C TYR A 135 12.65 -0.88 -19.89
N LYS A 136 12.48 -0.56 -21.18
CA LYS A 136 12.83 0.76 -21.75
C LYS A 136 12.09 1.93 -21.07
N SER A 137 10.93 1.66 -20.47
CA SER A 137 10.11 2.67 -19.78
C SER A 137 10.39 2.75 -18.26
N LEU A 138 11.24 1.89 -17.72
CA LEU A 138 11.59 1.91 -16.29
C LEU A 138 12.31 3.19 -15.92
N PHE A 139 13.35 3.56 -16.68
CA PHE A 139 14.10 4.80 -16.44
C PHE A 139 13.21 6.04 -16.48
N LYS A 140 12.26 6.09 -17.43
CA LYS A 140 11.27 7.17 -17.50
C LYS A 140 10.35 7.19 -16.27
N SER A 141 9.93 6.03 -15.78
CA SER A 141 9.07 5.91 -14.59
C SER A 141 9.81 6.33 -13.33
N PHE A 142 11.09 5.97 -13.23
CA PHE A 142 12.00 6.41 -12.18
C PHE A 142 12.15 7.94 -12.18
N LEU A 143 12.51 8.55 -13.31
CA LEU A 143 12.64 10.01 -13.40
C LEU A 143 11.36 10.76 -13.05
N ILE A 144 10.20 10.26 -13.50
CA ILE A 144 8.91 10.86 -13.17
C ILE A 144 8.62 10.73 -11.66
N GLY A 145 8.87 9.56 -11.07
CA GLY A 145 8.72 9.34 -9.63
C GLY A 145 9.56 10.34 -8.81
N LEU A 146 10.83 10.50 -9.17
CA LEU A 146 11.74 11.46 -8.55
C LEU A 146 11.23 12.91 -8.64
N ILE A 147 10.94 13.38 -9.86
CA ILE A 147 10.54 14.77 -10.10
C ILE A 147 9.26 15.09 -9.33
N VAL A 148 8.28 14.18 -9.35
CA VAL A 148 7.01 14.39 -8.66
C VAL A 148 7.17 14.30 -7.14
N ALA A 149 8.13 13.52 -6.64
CA ALA A 149 8.37 13.36 -5.21
C ALA A 149 9.07 14.55 -4.54
N LEU A 150 9.87 15.34 -5.28
CA LEU A 150 10.62 16.50 -4.74
C LEU A 150 9.82 17.41 -3.78
N PRO A 151 8.63 17.95 -4.15
CA PRO A 151 7.87 18.81 -3.25
C PRO A 151 7.39 18.07 -1.99
N PHE A 152 7.01 16.80 -2.12
CA PHE A 152 6.53 16.00 -0.99
C PHE A 152 7.67 15.58 -0.05
N ALA A 153 8.84 15.30 -0.61
CA ALA A 153 10.06 15.01 0.15
C ALA A 153 10.47 16.22 0.99
N LEU A 154 10.38 17.44 0.43
CA LEU A 154 10.65 18.67 1.16
C LEU A 154 9.64 18.91 2.30
N ILE A 155 8.35 18.73 2.03
CA ILE A 155 7.29 18.85 3.05
C ILE A 155 7.52 17.83 4.18
N ASN A 156 7.80 16.57 3.82
CA ASN A 156 8.04 15.49 4.78
C ASN A 156 9.28 15.78 5.64
N TYR A 157 10.37 16.21 5.02
CA TYR A 157 11.59 16.61 5.72
C TYR A 157 11.35 17.77 6.69
N ILE A 158 10.69 18.85 6.25
CA ILE A 158 10.37 19.99 7.13
C ILE A 158 9.50 19.54 8.31
N TYR A 159 8.48 18.72 8.06
CA TYR A 159 7.62 18.19 9.11
C TYR A 159 8.44 17.47 10.20
N PHE A 160 9.29 16.50 9.81
CA PHE A 160 10.08 15.74 10.77
C PHE A 160 11.10 16.62 11.52
N ARG A 161 11.72 17.60 10.85
CA ARG A 161 12.61 18.56 11.51
C ARG A 161 11.90 19.43 12.54
N LEU A 162 10.65 19.81 12.29
CA LEU A 162 9.85 20.58 13.24
C LEU A 162 9.34 19.73 14.42
N THR A 163 9.10 18.43 14.21
CA THR A 163 8.55 17.55 15.26
C THR A 163 9.61 16.87 16.12
N LEU A 164 10.76 16.48 15.53
CA LEU A 164 11.81 15.72 16.21
C LEU A 164 13.05 16.56 16.56
N GLY A 165 13.22 17.74 15.95
CA GLY A 165 14.31 18.66 16.25
C GLY A 165 15.55 18.48 15.37
N GLU A 166 16.73 18.57 15.99
CA GLU A 166 18.01 18.33 15.29
C GLU A 166 18.15 16.86 14.93
N ALA A 167 18.60 16.61 13.71
CA ALA A 167 18.57 15.29 13.11
C ALA A 167 19.99 14.86 12.73
N GLU A 168 20.34 13.61 13.04
CA GLU A 168 21.65 13.05 12.69
C GLU A 168 21.67 12.66 11.21
N TRP A 169 22.63 13.23 10.47
CA TRP A 169 22.80 12.92 9.06
C TRP A 169 23.26 11.47 8.89
N THR A 170 22.51 10.71 8.09
CA THR A 170 22.90 9.35 7.72
C THR A 170 23.66 9.36 6.39
N ASN A 171 24.57 8.40 6.20
CA ASN A 171 25.26 8.22 4.92
C ASN A 171 24.26 8.08 3.76
N ILE A 172 24.51 8.76 2.64
CA ILE A 172 23.62 8.78 1.48
C ILE A 172 23.27 7.39 0.93
N PHE A 173 24.22 6.46 0.93
CA PHE A 173 23.99 5.08 0.47
C PHE A 173 23.13 4.30 1.47
N SER A 174 23.40 4.46 2.77
CA SER A 174 22.58 3.86 3.83
C SER A 174 21.15 4.40 3.78
N ALA A 175 20.95 5.71 3.73
CA ALA A 175 19.62 6.32 3.62
C ALA A 175 18.86 5.82 2.39
N GLY A 176 19.54 5.79 1.23
CA GLY A 176 18.96 5.27 0.00
C GLY A 176 18.60 3.79 0.11
N PHE A 177 19.43 2.99 0.78
CA PHE A 177 19.18 1.57 0.98
C PHE A 177 18.04 1.30 1.96
N LEU A 178 18.00 1.99 3.10
CA LEU A 178 16.96 1.86 4.12
C LEU A 178 15.57 2.25 3.62
N ALA A 179 15.50 3.26 2.74
CA ALA A 179 14.25 3.70 2.11
C ALA A 179 13.65 2.67 1.12
N LEU A 180 14.42 1.65 0.69
CA LEU A 180 13.91 0.64 -0.24
C LEU A 180 12.84 -0.24 0.42
N ALA A 181 12.97 -0.57 1.70
CA ALA A 181 12.00 -1.39 2.42
C ALA A 181 10.58 -0.80 2.40
N PRO A 182 10.33 0.43 2.91
CA PRO A 182 9.00 1.03 2.86
C PRO A 182 8.57 1.29 1.41
N GLY A 183 9.48 1.81 0.56
CA GLY A 183 9.18 2.10 -0.84
C GLY A 183 8.72 0.90 -1.66
N ILE A 184 9.25 -0.30 -1.40
CA ILE A 184 8.86 -1.53 -2.11
C ILE A 184 7.67 -2.21 -1.41
N SER A 185 7.81 -2.55 -0.13
CA SER A 185 6.83 -3.40 0.57
C SER A 185 5.47 -2.71 0.69
N GLU A 186 5.44 -1.43 1.05
CA GLU A 186 4.18 -0.73 1.28
C GLU A 186 3.41 -0.46 -0.01
N GLU A 187 4.13 -0.13 -1.08
CA GLU A 187 3.53 0.05 -2.40
C GLU A 187 3.00 -1.27 -2.95
N ILE A 188 3.67 -2.39 -2.68
CA ILE A 188 3.18 -3.71 -3.11
C ILE A 188 1.96 -4.17 -2.29
N ILE A 189 2.05 -4.13 -0.97
CA ILE A 189 1.04 -4.68 -0.06
C ILE A 189 -0.22 -3.80 -0.07
N PHE A 190 -0.06 -2.52 0.28
CA PHE A 190 -1.19 -1.64 0.55
C PHE A 190 -1.75 -0.97 -0.70
N ARG A 191 -0.98 -0.82 -1.78
CA ARG A 191 -1.48 -0.22 -3.01
C ARG A 191 -1.63 -1.25 -4.13
N PHE A 192 -0.54 -1.90 -4.54
CA PHE A 192 -0.54 -2.72 -5.76
C PHE A 192 -1.50 -3.88 -5.66
N PHE A 193 -1.34 -4.72 -4.63
CA PHE A 193 -2.27 -5.81 -4.40
C PHE A 193 -3.67 -5.29 -4.06
N THR A 194 -3.79 -4.45 -3.03
CA THR A 194 -5.08 -4.03 -2.47
C THR A 194 -5.95 -3.29 -3.49
N MET A 195 -5.40 -2.32 -4.24
CA MET A 195 -6.17 -1.63 -5.26
C MET A 195 -6.56 -2.55 -6.42
N ASN A 196 -5.66 -3.46 -6.84
CA ASN A 196 -5.98 -4.45 -7.88
C ASN A 196 -7.07 -5.44 -7.42
N PHE A 197 -7.04 -5.86 -6.15
CA PHE A 197 -8.02 -6.74 -5.54
C PHE A 197 -9.41 -6.10 -5.51
N ILE A 198 -9.52 -4.88 -5.00
CA ILE A 198 -10.78 -4.15 -4.95
C ILE A 198 -11.31 -3.86 -6.35
N PHE A 199 -10.44 -3.42 -7.27
CA PHE A 199 -10.85 -3.21 -8.65
C PHE A 199 -11.38 -4.50 -9.29
N TYR A 200 -10.69 -5.63 -9.11
CA TYR A 200 -11.11 -6.94 -9.61
C TYR A 200 -12.46 -7.39 -9.02
N LEU A 201 -12.71 -7.15 -7.73
CA LEU A 201 -13.99 -7.50 -7.10
C LEU A 201 -15.16 -6.73 -7.72
N LEU A 202 -14.92 -5.49 -8.16
CA LEU A 202 -15.93 -4.55 -8.65
C LEU A 202 -16.02 -4.49 -10.19
N GLU A 203 -14.97 -4.89 -10.91
CA GLU A 203 -14.90 -4.80 -12.37
C GLU A 203 -16.06 -5.56 -13.04
N GLY A 204 -16.70 -4.91 -14.00
CA GLY A 204 -17.86 -5.45 -14.73
C GLY A 204 -19.17 -5.50 -13.94
N LYS A 205 -19.17 -5.09 -12.66
CA LYS A 205 -20.34 -5.16 -11.77
C LYS A 205 -20.85 -3.80 -11.30
N VAL A 206 -19.97 -2.80 -11.28
CA VAL A 206 -20.29 -1.40 -11.01
C VAL A 206 -19.66 -0.52 -12.08
N GLU A 207 -20.12 0.73 -12.21
CA GLU A 207 -19.46 1.67 -13.10
C GLU A 207 -17.99 1.83 -12.70
N ARG A 208 -17.11 1.84 -13.72
CA ARG A 208 -15.66 1.89 -13.53
C ARG A 208 -15.19 3.02 -12.60
N LYS A 209 -15.84 4.19 -12.66
CA LYS A 209 -15.50 5.33 -11.81
C LYS A 209 -15.60 4.98 -10.32
N TYR A 210 -16.63 4.23 -9.91
CA TYR A 210 -16.81 3.79 -8.54
C TYR A 210 -15.82 2.69 -8.17
N SER A 211 -15.51 1.75 -9.08
CA SER A 211 -14.46 0.75 -8.84
C SER A 211 -13.10 1.39 -8.55
N VAL A 212 -12.77 2.48 -9.25
CA VAL A 212 -11.52 3.24 -9.06
C VAL A 212 -11.56 4.02 -7.75
N ILE A 213 -12.65 4.74 -7.46
CA ILE A 213 -12.75 5.52 -6.21
C ILE A 213 -12.65 4.60 -4.99
N ILE A 214 -13.37 3.48 -5.00
CA ILE A 214 -13.35 2.53 -3.88
C ILE A 214 -11.97 1.85 -3.79
N SER A 215 -11.32 1.50 -4.90
CA SER A 215 -9.97 0.94 -4.84
C SER A 215 -8.94 1.92 -4.30
N PHE A 216 -9.06 3.21 -4.64
CA PHE A 216 -8.23 4.27 -4.05
C PHE A 216 -8.48 4.41 -2.56
N PHE A 217 -9.73 4.44 -2.11
CA PHE A 217 -10.06 4.48 -0.68
C PHE A 217 -9.35 3.36 0.09
N PHE A 218 -9.44 2.12 -0.39
CA PHE A 218 -8.80 0.97 0.25
C PHE A 218 -7.27 1.00 0.17
N GLY A 219 -6.70 1.56 -0.89
CA GLY A 219 -5.25 1.69 -1.03
C GLY A 219 -4.64 2.82 -0.21
N ILE A 220 -5.47 3.72 0.35
CA ILE A 220 -5.02 4.95 1.03
C ILE A 220 -5.42 4.92 2.51
N VAL A 221 -6.73 4.89 2.79
CA VAL A 221 -7.26 5.19 4.12
C VAL A 221 -6.89 4.13 5.17
N PRO A 222 -7.08 2.81 4.93
CA PRO A 222 -6.65 1.78 5.87
C PRO A 222 -5.16 1.86 6.20
N HIS A 223 -4.33 2.10 5.19
CA HIS A 223 -2.89 2.20 5.37
C HIS A 223 -2.48 3.47 6.13
N SER A 224 -3.11 4.61 5.86
CA SER A 224 -2.89 5.80 6.69
C SER A 224 -3.26 5.51 8.15
N LEU A 225 -4.45 4.94 8.43
CA LEU A 225 -4.93 4.67 9.79
C LEU A 225 -3.96 3.86 10.66
N ILE A 226 -3.25 2.88 10.09
CA ILE A 226 -2.34 2.01 10.84
C ILE A 226 -1.05 2.70 11.30
N HIS A 227 -0.73 3.90 10.81
CA HIS A 227 0.43 4.68 11.29
C HIS A 227 0.21 5.36 12.65
N PHE A 228 -1.03 5.64 13.04
CA PHE A 228 -1.34 6.45 14.22
C PHE A 228 -2.42 5.87 15.16
N PRO A 229 -2.41 4.55 15.47
CA PRO A 229 -3.36 3.94 16.41
C PRO A 229 -3.37 4.58 17.81
N GLU A 230 -2.20 4.90 18.35
CA GLU A 230 -2.08 5.52 19.67
C GLU A 230 -2.66 6.95 19.71
N LEU A 231 -2.54 7.69 18.60
CA LEU A 231 -3.02 9.07 18.52
C LEU A 231 -4.54 9.17 18.66
N TRP A 232 -5.29 8.14 18.25
CA TRP A 232 -6.74 8.08 18.44
C TRP A 232 -7.18 7.98 19.90
N ILE A 233 -6.27 7.58 20.78
CA ILE A 233 -6.53 7.46 22.22
C ILE A 233 -6.24 8.79 22.90
N HIS A 234 -5.11 9.41 22.57
CA HIS A 234 -4.59 10.57 23.31
C HIS A 234 -4.95 11.92 22.67
N ASN A 235 -5.19 11.98 21.35
CA ASN A 235 -5.47 13.22 20.63
C ASN A 235 -6.28 12.95 19.34
N ILE A 236 -7.60 12.75 19.50
CA ILE A 236 -8.52 12.48 18.39
C ILE A 236 -8.46 13.57 17.30
N PRO A 237 -8.47 14.89 17.61
CA PRO A 237 -8.32 15.92 16.58
C PRO A 237 -7.01 15.81 15.81
N GLY A 238 -5.90 15.52 16.51
CA GLY A 238 -4.61 15.26 15.88
C GLY A 238 -4.63 14.02 14.98
N ALA A 239 -5.27 12.93 15.42
CA ALA A 239 -5.42 11.72 14.63
C ALA A 239 -6.22 11.95 13.34
N LEU A 240 -7.31 12.72 13.41
CA LEU A 240 -8.09 13.13 12.24
C LEU A 240 -7.26 13.99 11.29
N PHE A 241 -6.52 14.97 11.82
CA PHE A 241 -5.64 15.83 11.02
C PHE A 241 -4.56 15.00 10.31
N MET A 242 -3.91 14.08 11.01
CA MET A 242 -2.88 13.21 10.45
C MET A 242 -3.45 12.24 9.42
N LEU A 243 -4.63 11.67 9.66
CA LEU A 243 -5.31 10.82 8.69
C LEU A 243 -5.59 11.54 7.38
N ILE A 244 -6.20 12.72 7.46
CA ILE A 244 -6.51 13.54 6.29
C ILE A 244 -5.22 13.93 5.58
N SER A 245 -4.27 14.50 6.32
CA SER A 245 -3.01 15.03 5.75
C SER A 245 -2.20 13.93 5.07
N THR A 246 -1.98 12.79 5.73
CA THR A 246 -1.22 11.67 5.15
C THR A 246 -1.94 11.02 3.97
N SER A 247 -3.27 10.93 4.02
CA SER A 247 -4.07 10.40 2.92
C SER A 247 -3.97 11.30 1.67
N PHE A 248 -4.05 12.62 1.83
CA PHE A 248 -4.04 13.55 0.69
C PHE A 248 -2.64 13.91 0.20
N LEU A 249 -1.68 14.11 1.11
CA LEU A 249 -0.32 14.52 0.76
C LEU A 249 0.53 13.34 0.28
N PHE A 250 0.36 12.14 0.82
CA PHE A 250 1.23 11.01 0.48
C PHE A 250 0.46 9.88 -0.20
N GLY A 251 -0.61 9.39 0.43
CA GLY A 251 -1.36 8.24 -0.08
C GLY A 251 -1.99 8.47 -1.46
N LEU A 252 -2.68 9.59 -1.67
CA LEU A 252 -3.37 9.90 -2.91
C LEU A 252 -2.41 10.07 -4.10
N PRO A 253 -1.31 10.84 -4.01
CA PRO A 253 -0.30 10.90 -5.07
C PRO A 253 0.29 9.54 -5.43
N MET A 254 0.65 8.71 -4.43
CA MET A 254 1.18 7.36 -4.65
C MET A 254 0.16 6.48 -5.41
N ALA A 255 -1.07 6.40 -4.92
CA ALA A 255 -2.15 5.63 -5.54
C ALA A 255 -2.45 6.14 -6.97
N PHE A 256 -2.44 7.46 -7.18
CA PHE A 256 -2.67 8.06 -8.48
C PHE A 256 -1.55 7.74 -9.48
N LEU A 257 -0.28 7.92 -9.07
CA LEU A 257 0.88 7.59 -9.90
C LEU A 257 0.87 6.12 -10.27
N GLN A 258 0.57 5.24 -9.32
CA GLN A 258 0.48 3.81 -9.58
C GLN A 258 -0.65 3.46 -10.56
N TYR A 259 -1.84 4.02 -10.38
CA TYR A 259 -2.99 3.78 -11.25
C TYR A 259 -2.82 4.35 -12.66
N LYS A 260 -2.22 5.54 -12.79
CA LYS A 260 -2.05 6.23 -14.08
C LYS A 260 -0.80 5.81 -14.83
N ARG A 261 0.24 5.36 -14.12
CA ARG A 261 1.53 5.01 -14.71
C ARG A 261 1.87 3.55 -14.48
N ASN A 262 2.31 3.20 -13.28
CA ASN A 262 2.76 1.87 -12.90
C ASN A 262 3.27 1.83 -11.45
N LEU A 263 3.41 0.61 -10.92
CA LEU A 263 4.03 0.31 -9.63
C LEU A 263 5.40 0.96 -9.46
N GLU A 264 6.29 0.87 -10.46
CA GLU A 264 7.67 1.33 -10.32
C GLU A 264 7.78 2.85 -10.14
N THR A 265 6.86 3.62 -10.72
CA THR A 265 6.76 5.07 -10.49
C THR A 265 6.39 5.37 -9.04
N ALA A 266 5.45 4.63 -8.47
CA ALA A 266 5.00 4.82 -7.09
C ALA A 266 6.06 4.37 -6.07
N ILE A 267 6.73 3.23 -6.31
CA ILE A 267 7.90 2.79 -5.54
C ILE A 267 8.96 3.89 -5.54
N THR A 268 9.30 4.45 -6.70
CA THR A 268 10.32 5.50 -6.78
C THR A 268 9.89 6.76 -6.05
N PHE A 269 8.61 7.16 -6.17
CA PHE A 269 8.08 8.33 -5.48
C PHE A 269 8.17 8.17 -3.96
N HIS A 270 7.72 7.03 -3.43
CA HIS A 270 7.74 6.74 -2.00
C HIS A 270 9.18 6.62 -1.49
N TRP A 271 10.00 5.79 -2.15
CA TRP A 271 11.42 5.64 -1.85
C TRP A 271 12.14 6.98 -1.74
N PHE A 272 11.88 7.92 -2.67
CA PHE A 272 12.59 9.19 -2.67
C PHE A 272 12.18 10.11 -1.51
N ILE A 273 10.91 10.10 -1.10
CA ILE A 273 10.45 10.85 0.08
C ILE A 273 11.18 10.35 1.33
N ASP A 274 11.18 9.03 1.52
CA ASP A 274 11.82 8.39 2.68
C ASP A 274 13.33 8.51 2.63
N PHE A 275 13.94 8.45 1.45
CA PHE A 275 15.37 8.69 1.25
C PHE A 275 15.78 10.07 1.75
N ILE A 276 15.06 11.12 1.36
CA ILE A 276 15.37 12.49 1.79
C ILE A 276 15.17 12.65 3.30
N ARG A 277 14.10 12.05 3.85
CA ARG A 277 13.88 12.00 5.31
C ARG A 277 15.04 11.32 6.04
N PHE A 278 15.44 10.12 5.62
CA PHE A 278 16.50 9.35 6.28
C PHE A 278 17.88 10.00 6.11
N PHE A 279 18.14 10.59 4.95
CA PHE A 279 19.39 11.33 4.72
C PHE A 279 19.49 12.57 5.61
N GLY A 280 18.42 13.35 5.67
CA GLY A 280 18.32 14.55 6.50
C GLY A 280 18.12 14.28 7.99
N GLY A 281 17.99 13.01 8.37
CA GLY A 281 17.83 12.48 9.72
C GLY A 281 16.38 12.41 10.21
N TYR A 282 16.07 11.31 10.92
CA TYR A 282 14.84 11.00 11.64
C TYR A 282 15.22 10.26 12.93
#